data_AF-A0AAU7I341-F1
#
_entry.id   AF-A0AAU7I341-F1
#
_cell.length_a   1.000
_cell.length_b   1.000
_cell.length_c   1.000
_cell.angle_alpha   90.00
_cell.angle_beta   90.00
_cell.angle_gamma   90.00
#
_symmetry.space_group_name_H-M   'P 1'
#
loop_
_entity.id
_entity.type
_entity.pdbx_description
1 polymer ?
#
loop_
_entity_poly.entity_id
_entity_poly.type
_entity_poly.pdbx_seq_one_letter_code
_entity_poly.pdbx_strand_id
1 'polypeptide(L)'
;MTLDSIKNALFAAMKNMTPEEYELQKARDNLKSVTSEFLRKNPEYLRGRFAEGKPDNGLEQLKAPTNSPVNKATDKKSNKTKIIKMLGADAGVFKPHDIDPDALERAKVACRRLVADDPERYGHIIKPQGV
;
A
#
# COMPACT_ATOMS: atom_id res chain seq x y z
N MET A 1 -25.96 30.58 28.41
CA MET A 1 -26.53 29.23 28.23
C MET A 1 -27.37 29.20 26.97
N THR A 2 -27.28 28.14 26.18
CA THR A 2 -28.12 27.94 24.99
C THR A 2 -29.29 27.01 25.32
N LEU A 3 -30.36 27.05 24.54
CA LEU A 3 -31.49 26.13 24.69
C LEU A 3 -31.04 24.66 24.66
N ASP A 4 -30.03 24.34 23.84
CA ASP A 4 -29.49 23.00 23.73
C ASP A 4 -28.70 22.56 24.97
N SER A 5 -27.93 23.47 25.59
CA SER A 5 -27.25 23.15 26.86
C SER A 5 -28.25 22.85 27.98
N ILE A 6 -29.39 23.53 27.99
CA ILE A 6 -30.45 23.32 28.99
C ILE A 6 -31.15 21.96 28.76
N LYS A 7 -31.47 21.65 27.50
CA LYS A 7 -32.06 20.35 27.13
C LYS A 7 -31.12 19.19 27.48
N ASN A 8 -29.84 19.29 27.13
CA ASN A 8 -28.85 18.25 27.44
C ASN A 8 -28.72 18.05 28.96
N ALA A 9 -28.68 19.13 29.75
CA ALA A 9 -28.64 19.02 31.21
C ALA A 9 -29.90 18.36 31.79
N LEU A 10 -31.08 18.67 31.26
CA LEU A 10 -32.34 18.05 31.68
C LEU A 10 -32.35 16.54 31.34
N PHE A 11 -31.97 16.17 30.12
CA PHE A 11 -31.89 14.77 29.71
C PHE A 11 -30.83 13.99 30.49
N ALA A 12 -29.70 14.62 30.81
CA ALA A 12 -28.69 14.04 31.68
C ALA A 12 -29.26 13.72 33.06
N ALA A 13 -29.95 14.68 33.68
CA ALA A 13 -30.63 14.48 34.97
C ALA A 13 -31.67 13.34 34.91
N MET A 14 -32.48 13.27 33.85
CA MET A 14 -33.45 12.17 33.65
C MET A 14 -32.80 10.79 33.51
N LYS A 15 -31.55 10.74 33.04
CA LYS A 15 -30.77 9.51 32.86
C LYS A 15 -29.86 9.21 34.06
N ASN A 16 -29.93 10.01 35.13
CA ASN A 16 -28.99 9.96 36.26
C ASN A 16 -27.52 10.04 35.81
N MET A 17 -27.25 10.90 34.82
CA MET A 17 -25.92 11.13 34.24
C MET A 17 -25.54 12.60 34.40
N THR A 18 -24.25 12.91 34.30
CA THR A 18 -23.80 14.30 34.17
C THR A 18 -24.07 14.82 32.75
N PRO A 19 -24.17 16.15 32.54
CA PRO A 19 -24.31 16.73 31.21
C PRO A 19 -23.21 16.28 30.24
N GLU A 20 -21.97 16.14 30.73
CA GLU A 20 -20.82 15.68 29.93
C GLU A 20 -20.96 14.21 29.51
N GLU A 21 -21.38 13.34 30.44
CA GLU A 21 -21.64 11.92 30.15
C GLU A 21 -22.77 11.75 29.13
N TYR A 22 -23.83 12.56 29.26
CA TYR A 22 -24.94 12.55 28.32
C TYR A 22 -24.52 13.00 26.92
N GLU A 23 -23.69 14.05 26.81
CA GLU A 23 -23.17 14.51 25.52
C GLU A 23 -22.26 13.46 24.86
N LEU A 24 -21.41 12.81 25.65
CA LEU A 24 -20.57 11.71 25.19
C LEU A 24 -21.42 10.54 24.67
N GLN A 25 -22.46 10.16 25.42
CA GLN A 25 -23.37 9.08 25.04
C GLN A 25 -24.14 9.42 23.76
N LYS A 26 -24.65 10.66 23.65
CA LYS A 26 -25.31 11.17 22.44
C LYS A 26 -24.37 11.12 21.23
N ALA A 27 -23.11 11.50 21.39
CA ALA A 27 -22.11 11.42 20.32
C ALA A 27 -21.85 9.96 19.90
N ARG A 28 -21.75 9.02 20.85
CA ARG A 28 -21.60 7.58 20.57
C ARG A 28 -22.79 7.02 19.81
N ASP A 29 -24.01 7.37 20.21
CA ASP A 29 -25.23 6.88 19.56
C ASP A 29 -25.36 7.44 18.12
N ASN A 30 -25.03 8.71 17.93
CA ASN A 30 -24.96 9.32 16.60
C ASN A 30 -23.91 8.62 15.71
N LEU A 31 -22.70 8.39 16.23
CA LEU A 31 -21.64 7.71 15.49
C LEU A 31 -22.06 6.29 15.11
N LYS A 32 -22.69 5.56 16.03
CA LYS A 32 -23.20 4.21 15.79
C LYS A 32 -24.22 4.22 14.65
N SER A 33 -25.18 5.14 14.69
CA SER A 33 -26.20 5.27 13.64
C SER A 33 -25.59 5.58 12.26
N VAL A 34 -24.70 6.58 12.19
CA VAL A 34 -24.03 6.97 10.94
C VAL A 34 -23.18 5.82 10.39
N THR A 35 -22.44 5.14 11.25
CA THR A 35 -21.59 4.00 10.87
C THR A 35 -22.44 2.84 10.36
N SER A 36 -23.55 2.51 11.04
CA SER A 36 -24.47 1.46 10.58
C SER A 36 -25.08 1.80 9.22
N GLU A 37 -25.52 3.04 8.99
CA GLU A 37 -26.04 3.48 7.69
C GLU A 37 -24.98 3.43 6.59
N PHE A 38 -23.75 3.85 6.89
CA PHE A 38 -22.63 3.77 5.95
C PHE A 38 -22.35 2.32 5.56
N LEU A 39 -22.25 1.41 6.52
CA LEU A 39 -21.99 -0.01 6.26
C LEU A 39 -23.16 -0.70 5.54
N ARG A 40 -24.41 -0.28 5.81
CA ARG A 40 -25.60 -0.77 5.10
C ARG A 40 -25.56 -0.39 3.62
N LYS A 41 -25.11 0.82 3.31
CA LYS A 41 -24.97 1.32 1.92
C LYS A 41 -23.74 0.77 1.20
N ASN A 42 -22.70 0.41 1.95
CA ASN A 42 -21.43 -0.09 1.43
C ASN A 42 -21.14 -1.50 1.99
N PRO A 43 -21.91 -2.54 1.59
CA PRO A 43 -21.79 -3.89 2.13
C PRO A 43 -20.45 -4.57 1.77
N GLU A 44 -19.67 -4.03 0.85
CA GLU A 44 -18.31 -4.46 0.54
C GLU A 44 -17.37 -4.35 1.75
N TYR A 45 -17.61 -3.40 2.66
CA TYR A 45 -16.83 -3.28 3.90
C TYR A 45 -17.21 -4.33 4.95
N LEU A 46 -18.39 -4.96 4.82
CA LEU A 46 -18.79 -6.10 5.65
C LEU A 46 -18.15 -7.41 5.18
N ARG A 47 -17.57 -7.44 3.98
CA ARG A 47 -16.94 -8.62 3.39
C ARG A 47 -15.42 -8.45 3.39
N GLY A 48 -14.68 -9.46 3.85
CA GLY A 48 -13.22 -9.45 3.90
C GLY A 48 -12.64 -9.26 5.31
N ARG A 49 -11.32 -9.01 5.37
CA ARG A 49 -10.44 -9.09 6.55
C ARG A 49 -10.84 -8.21 7.75
N PHE A 50 -11.77 -7.26 7.58
CA PHE A 50 -12.33 -6.47 8.68
C PHE A 50 -13.28 -7.28 9.59
N ALA A 51 -13.92 -8.33 9.08
CA ALA A 51 -14.69 -9.27 9.89
C ALA A 51 -13.79 -10.22 10.71
N GLU A 52 -12.51 -10.37 10.32
CA GLU A 52 -11.55 -11.32 10.90
C GLU A 52 -10.56 -10.67 11.89
N GLY A 53 -10.72 -9.37 12.20
CA GLY A 53 -9.98 -8.71 13.28
C GLY A 53 -8.47 -8.54 13.07
N LYS A 54 -7.95 -8.63 11.84
CA LYS A 54 -6.52 -8.42 11.55
C LYS A 54 -6.27 -7.39 10.43
N PRO A 55 -6.21 -6.09 10.76
CA PRO A 55 -5.67 -5.10 9.84
C PRO A 55 -4.16 -4.96 10.09
N ASP A 56 -3.36 -5.73 9.35
CA ASP A 56 -1.93 -5.43 9.27
C ASP A 56 -1.76 -4.33 8.22
N ASN A 57 -1.68 -3.09 8.71
CA ASN A 57 -1.12 -1.91 8.06
C ASN A 57 -1.80 -1.44 6.76
N GLY A 58 -2.53 -0.32 6.87
CA GLY A 58 -2.69 0.71 5.83
C GLY A 58 -3.12 0.29 4.42
N LEU A 59 -4.39 0.53 4.10
CA LEU A 59 -4.89 0.58 2.72
C LEU A 59 -4.66 -0.69 1.87
N GLU A 60 -4.82 -1.89 2.43
CA GLU A 60 -5.04 -3.06 1.57
C GLU A 60 -6.40 -2.94 0.88
N GLN A 61 -6.32 -2.58 -0.40
CA GLN A 61 -7.38 -2.51 -1.39
C GLN A 61 -8.42 -3.60 -1.15
N LEU A 62 -9.70 -3.22 -1.18
CA LEU A 62 -10.87 -4.10 -1.22
C LEU A 62 -10.58 -5.27 -2.18
N LYS A 63 -10.08 -6.39 -1.65
CA LYS A 63 -9.75 -7.55 -2.47
C LYS A 63 -11.07 -8.02 -3.05
N ALA A 64 -11.17 -7.97 -4.38
CA ALA A 64 -12.32 -8.45 -5.11
C ALA A 64 -12.70 -9.86 -4.61
N PRO A 65 -13.99 -10.25 -4.66
CA PRO A 65 -14.45 -11.55 -4.17
C PRO A 65 -13.59 -12.70 -4.72
N THR A 66 -13.39 -13.76 -3.93
CA THR A 66 -12.51 -14.91 -4.25
C THR A 66 -12.83 -15.56 -5.62
N ASN A 67 -14.06 -15.39 -6.12
CA ASN A 67 -14.52 -15.87 -7.43
C ASN A 67 -14.32 -14.87 -8.59
N SER A 68 -13.74 -13.71 -8.33
CA SER A 68 -13.40 -12.72 -9.35
C SER A 68 -12.27 -13.27 -10.24
N PRO A 69 -12.28 -13.02 -11.58
CA PRO A 69 -11.29 -13.58 -12.50
C PRO A 69 -9.84 -13.27 -12.11
N VAL A 70 -9.64 -12.16 -11.39
CA VAL A 70 -8.35 -11.67 -10.89
C VAL A 70 -7.76 -12.60 -9.81
N ASN A 71 -8.58 -13.24 -8.96
CA ASN A 71 -8.10 -14.13 -7.89
C ASN A 71 -7.81 -15.56 -8.37
N LYS A 72 -8.32 -15.97 -9.54
CA LYS A 72 -7.86 -17.21 -10.19
C LYS A 72 -6.42 -17.09 -10.72
N ALA A 73 -5.88 -15.87 -10.79
CA ALA A 73 -4.50 -15.63 -11.16
C ALA A 73 -3.52 -15.72 -9.97
N THR A 74 -3.97 -15.87 -8.72
CA THR A 74 -3.05 -15.96 -7.57
C THR A 74 -2.62 -17.38 -7.19
N ASP A 75 -3.10 -18.41 -7.89
CA ASP A 75 -2.52 -19.74 -7.78
C ASP A 75 -1.09 -19.70 -8.31
N LYS A 76 -0.11 -19.56 -7.42
CA LYS A 76 1.33 -19.48 -7.75
C LYS A 76 1.77 -20.62 -8.69
N LYS A 77 1.13 -21.79 -8.59
CA LYS A 77 1.32 -22.93 -9.51
C LYS A 77 0.77 -22.67 -10.92
N SER A 78 -0.42 -22.07 -11.04
CA SER A 78 -1.06 -21.82 -12.34
C SER A 78 -0.34 -20.72 -13.12
N ASN A 79 0.11 -19.67 -12.43
CA ASN A 79 0.86 -18.59 -13.07
C ASN A 79 2.26 -19.01 -13.48
N LYS A 80 3.02 -19.73 -12.62
CA LYS A 80 4.33 -20.25 -13.02
C LYS A 80 4.23 -21.15 -14.25
N THR A 81 3.21 -22.01 -14.30
CA THR A 81 2.97 -22.90 -15.46
C THR A 81 2.59 -22.11 -16.72
N LYS A 82 1.78 -21.05 -16.61
CA LYS A 82 1.44 -20.18 -17.74
C LYS A 82 2.65 -19.38 -18.25
N ILE A 83 3.44 -18.82 -17.34
CA ILE A 83 4.66 -18.06 -17.64
C ILE A 83 5.67 -18.96 -18.37
N ILE A 84 5.90 -20.18 -17.88
CA ILE A 84 6.76 -21.17 -18.55
C ILE A 84 6.23 -21.55 -19.94
N LYS A 85 4.92 -21.74 -20.10
CA LYS A 85 4.32 -22.05 -21.41
C LYS A 85 4.43 -20.90 -22.41
N MET A 86 4.35 -19.66 -21.95
CA MET A 86 4.38 -18.47 -22.82
C MET A 86 5.81 -18.01 -23.17
N LEU A 87 6.74 -18.11 -22.23
CA LEU A 87 8.10 -17.54 -22.35
C LEU A 87 9.20 -18.59 -22.45
N GLY A 88 8.85 -19.88 -22.44
CA GLY A 88 9.77 -21.01 -22.53
C GLY A 88 10.22 -21.56 -21.18
N ALA A 89 10.83 -22.75 -21.19
CA ALA A 89 11.26 -23.47 -19.98
C ALA A 89 12.23 -22.66 -19.08
N ASP A 90 12.96 -21.71 -19.67
CA ASP A 90 13.92 -20.83 -18.98
C ASP A 90 13.29 -19.54 -18.42
N ALA A 91 11.99 -19.34 -18.57
CA ALA A 91 11.31 -18.14 -18.10
C ALA A 91 11.36 -18.02 -16.57
N GLY A 92 12.10 -17.03 -16.08
CA GLY A 92 12.30 -16.76 -14.66
C GLY A 92 13.60 -17.29 -14.05
N VAL A 93 14.49 -17.89 -14.86
CA VAL A 93 15.86 -18.22 -14.44
C VAL A 93 16.75 -17.03 -14.76
N PHE A 94 17.47 -16.51 -13.75
CA PHE A 94 18.50 -15.49 -13.96
C PHE A 94 19.59 -16.07 -14.85
N LYS A 95 19.73 -15.52 -16.06
CA LYS A 95 20.87 -15.82 -16.95
C LYS A 95 21.93 -14.75 -16.68
N PRO A 96 23.06 -15.08 -16.02
CA PRO A 96 24.14 -14.14 -15.88
C PRO A 96 24.59 -13.71 -17.29
N HIS A 97 24.68 -12.39 -17.50
CA HIS A 97 25.30 -11.87 -18.70
C HIS A 97 26.81 -11.97 -18.52
N ASP A 98 27.46 -12.84 -19.27
CA ASP A 98 28.91 -12.84 -19.39
C ASP A 98 29.32 -11.53 -20.06
N ILE A 99 29.99 -10.67 -19.30
CA ILE A 99 30.51 -9.40 -19.81
C ILE A 99 31.78 -9.72 -20.59
N ASP A 100 31.80 -9.35 -21.87
CA ASP A 100 33.02 -9.40 -22.68
C ASP A 100 34.08 -8.46 -22.05
N PRO A 101 35.21 -9.00 -21.54
CA PRO A 101 36.22 -8.20 -20.85
C PRO A 101 36.81 -7.11 -21.74
N ASP A 102 36.88 -7.33 -23.06
CA ASP A 102 37.43 -6.36 -24.01
C ASP A 102 36.43 -5.21 -24.26
N ALA A 103 35.13 -5.49 -24.20
CA ALA A 103 34.10 -4.45 -24.24
C ALA A 103 34.12 -3.60 -22.96
N LEU A 104 34.34 -4.25 -21.80
CA LEU A 104 34.45 -3.56 -20.52
C LEU A 104 35.69 -2.64 -20.46
N GLU A 105 36.85 -3.09 -20.93
CA GLU A 105 38.05 -2.26 -20.99
C GLU A 105 37.91 -1.09 -21.95
N ARG A 106 37.29 -1.28 -23.12
CA ARG A 106 36.96 -0.18 -24.04
C ARG A 106 36.06 0.87 -23.40
N ALA A 107 35.03 0.45 -22.66
CA ALA A 107 34.14 1.36 -21.96
C ALA A 107 34.87 2.15 -20.87
N LYS A 108 35.72 1.50 -20.07
CA LYS A 108 36.54 2.17 -19.05
C LYS A 108 37.48 3.21 -19.64
N VAL A 109 38.11 2.92 -20.78
CA VAL A 109 38.99 3.87 -21.49
C VAL A 109 38.19 5.07 -22.00
N ALA A 110 37.02 4.85 -22.59
CA ALA A 110 36.14 5.93 -23.05
C ALA A 110 35.69 6.83 -21.89
N CYS A 111 35.29 6.25 -20.76
CA CYS A 111 34.92 7.01 -19.56
C CYS A 111 36.10 7.84 -19.02
N ARG A 112 37.33 7.29 -19.00
CA ARG A 112 38.53 8.04 -18.60
C ARG A 112 38.81 9.23 -19.53
N ARG A 113 38.58 9.08 -20.84
CA ARG A 113 38.70 10.19 -21.80
C ARG A 113 37.69 11.30 -21.53
N LEU A 114 36.42 10.95 -21.31
CA LEU A 114 35.37 11.93 -20.98
C LEU A 114 35.67 12.74 -19.71
N VAL A 115 36.25 12.09 -18.69
CA VAL A 115 36.69 12.78 -17.46
C VAL A 115 37.90 13.68 -17.70
N ALA A 116 38.83 13.27 -18.58
CA ALA A 116 39.97 14.10 -18.95
C ALA A 116 39.57 15.32 -19.80
N ASP A 117 38.58 15.16 -20.68
CA ASP A 117 38.07 16.21 -21.56
C ASP A 117 37.25 17.27 -20.80
N ASP A 118 36.47 16.88 -19.78
CA ASP A 118 35.70 17.81 -18.93
C ASP A 118 35.67 17.35 -17.45
N PRO A 119 36.73 17.69 -16.68
CA PRO A 119 36.87 17.28 -15.30
C PRO A 119 35.84 17.90 -14.35
N GLU A 120 35.44 19.15 -14.58
CA GLU A 120 34.47 19.85 -13.74
C GLU A 120 33.09 19.18 -13.82
N ARG A 121 32.68 18.79 -15.04
CA ARG A 121 31.38 18.18 -15.27
C ARG A 121 31.33 16.70 -14.92
N TYR A 122 32.41 15.94 -15.14
CA TYR A 122 32.38 14.48 -14.99
C TYR A 122 33.23 13.93 -13.85
N GLY A 123 34.19 14.68 -13.30
CA GLY A 123 35.10 14.20 -12.25
C GLY A 123 34.40 13.88 -10.93
N HIS A 124 33.27 14.53 -10.64
CA HIS A 124 32.45 14.23 -9.46
C HIS A 124 31.49 13.04 -9.66
N ILE A 125 31.23 12.64 -10.91
CA ILE A 125 30.31 11.55 -11.29
C ILE A 125 31.09 10.24 -11.52
N ILE A 126 32.20 10.33 -12.24
CA ILE A 126 33.07 9.21 -12.59
C ILE A 126 34.37 9.44 -11.82
N LYS A 127 34.40 8.97 -10.58
CA LYS A 127 35.60 9.07 -9.76
C LYS A 127 36.73 8.28 -10.43
N PRO A 128 37.95 8.84 -10.51
CA PRO A 128 39.10 8.06 -10.92
C PRO A 128 39.26 6.92 -9.92
N GLN A 129 39.07 5.69 -10.39
CA GLN A 129 39.36 4.51 -9.58
C GLN A 129 40.87 4.54 -9.31
N GLY A 130 41.24 4.48 -8.04
CA GLY A 130 42.61 4.62 -7.57
C GLY A 130 43.59 3.69 -8.28
N VAL A 131 44.80 4.20 -8.46
CA VAL A 131 46.01 3.42 -8.81
C VAL A 131 46.30 2.43 -7.69
#